data_AF-A0A351VMX2-F1
#
_entry.id   AF-A0A351VMX2-F1
#
_cell.length_a   1.000
_cell.length_b   1.000
_cell.length_c   1.000
_cell.angle_alpha   90.00
_cell.angle_beta   90.00
_cell.angle_gamma   90.00
#
_symmetry.space_group_name_H-M   'P 1'
#
loop_
_entity.id
_entity.type
_entity.pdbx_description
1 polymer ?
#
loop_
_entity_poly.entity_id
_entity_poly.type
_entity_poly.pdbx_seq_one_letter_code
_entity_poly.pdbx_strand_id
1 'polypeptide(L)' 'MGRMRENPRYNVISMRVSDEEREHLESLMSTTNKSISVIMREAMEYFTAHYQQDTLNQKAA' A
#
# COMPACT_ATOMS: atom_id res chain seq x y z
N MET A 1 15.21 -26.24 -9.96
CA MET A 1 15.34 -25.70 -8.59
C MET A 1 14.99 -24.23 -8.62
N GLY A 2 13.88 -23.82 -7.98
CA GLY A 2 13.43 -22.43 -8.02
C GLY A 2 14.41 -21.51 -7.29
N ARG A 3 14.81 -20.40 -7.92
CA ARG A 3 15.66 -19.38 -7.29
C ARG A 3 14.99 -18.90 -6.00
N MET A 4 15.69 -19.03 -4.88
CA MET A 4 15.30 -18.44 -3.60
C MET A 4 15.22 -16.92 -3.81
N ARG A 5 14.04 -16.32 -3.65
CA ARG A 5 13.90 -14.86 -3.70
C ARG A 5 14.50 -14.30 -2.41
N GLU A 6 15.34 -13.27 -2.50
CA GLU A 6 16.04 -12.68 -1.34
C GLU A 6 15.07 -12.05 -0.32
N ASN A 7 13.92 -11.54 -0.78
CA ASN A 7 12.86 -11.01 0.08
C ASN A 7 11.50 -11.62 -0.29
N PRO A 8 11.22 -12.86 0.12
CA PRO A 8 9.96 -13.48 -0.18
C PRO A 8 8.85 -12.86 0.69
N ARG A 9 7.74 -12.51 0.05
CA ARG A 9 6.57 -11.93 0.70
C ARG A 9 5.53 -13.03 0.87
N TYR A 10 5.48 -13.63 2.06
CA TYR A 10 4.58 -14.77 2.38
C TYR A 10 3.29 -14.36 3.08
N ASN A 11 3.28 -13.18 3.70
CA ASN A 11 2.12 -12.72 4.46
C ASN A 11 1.04 -12.20 3.51
N VAL A 12 -0.21 -12.56 3.78
CA VAL A 12 -1.39 -12.10 3.05
C VAL A 12 -2.20 -11.20 3.98
N ILE A 13 -2.64 -10.06 3.44
CA ILE A 13 -3.54 -9.14 4.13
C ILE A 13 -4.91 -9.27 3.46
N SER A 14 -5.95 -9.45 4.28
CA SER A 14 -7.34 -9.36 3.84
C SER A 14 -7.92 -8.05 4.36
N MET A 15 -8.47 -7.23 3.47
CA MET A 15 -9.10 -5.96 3.82
C MET A 15 -10.54 -5.93 3.36
N ARG A 16 -11.37 -5.20 4.11
CA ARG A 16 -12.74 -4.87 3.69
C ARG A 16 -12.71 -3.49 3.06
N VAL A 17 -13.37 -3.34 1.93
CA VAL A 17 -13.53 -2.10 1.18
C VAL A 17 -14.97 -1.98 0.73
N SER A 18 -15.44 -0.76 0.51
CA SER A 18 -16.69 -0.49 -0.18
C SER A 18 -16.57 -0.80 -1.68
N ASP A 19 -17.71 -0.84 -2.37
CA ASP A 19 -17.75 -0.99 -3.82
C ASP A 19 -17.05 0.18 -4.53
N GLU A 20 -17.24 1.41 -4.05
CA GLU A 20 -16.60 2.61 -4.59
C GLU A 20 -15.07 2.58 -4.42
N GLU A 21 -14.57 2.16 -3.26
CA GLU A 21 -13.14 2.02 -2.99
C GLU A 21 -12.52 0.95 -3.89
N ARG A 22 -13.26 -0.14 -4.13
CA ARG A 22 -12.84 -1.20 -5.04
C ARG A 22 -12.73 -0.69 -6.48
N GLU A 23 -13.73 0.03 -6.98
CA GLU A 23 -13.71 0.60 -8.34
C GLU A 23 -12.53 1.56 -8.52
N HIS A 24 -12.25 2.39 -7.53
CA HIS A 24 -11.07 3.27 -7.53
C HIS A 24 -9.76 2.47 -7.63
N LEU A 25 -9.63 1.39 -6.86
CA LEU A 25 -8.45 0.51 -6.93
C LEU A 25 -8.29 -0.14 -8.31
N GLU A 26 -9.39 -0.63 -8.90
CA GLU A 26 -9.36 -1.22 -10.24
C GLU A 26 -8.96 -0.18 -11.31
N SER A 27 -9.47 1.06 -11.21
CA SER A 27 -9.07 2.16 -12.09
C SER A 27 -7.59 2.54 -11.93
N LEU A 28 -7.07 2.52 -10.70
CA LEU A 28 -5.65 2.78 -10.44
C LEU A 28 -4.76 1.69 -11.04
N MET A 29 -5.16 0.43 -10.93
CA MET A 29 -4.42 -0.69 -11.54
C MET A 29 -4.33 -0.53 -13.05
N SER A 30 -5.43 -0.20 -13.72
CA SER A 30 -5.46 -0.05 -15.18
C SER A 30 -4.62 1.14 -15.65
N THR A 31 -4.69 2.26 -14.92
CA THR A 31 -3.97 3.49 -15.28
C THR A 31 -2.46 3.36 -15.04
N THR A 32 -2.05 2.72 -13.95
CA THR A 32 -0.64 2.62 -13.54
C THR A 32 0.05 1.36 -14.06
N ASN A 33 -0.69 0.38 -14.57
CA ASN A 33 -0.23 -0.98 -14.86
C ASN A 33 0.43 -1.68 -13.66
N LYS A 34 0.03 -1.31 -12.43
CA LYS A 34 0.53 -1.89 -11.18
C LYS A 34 -0.50 -2.86 -10.60
N SER A 35 -0.03 -3.92 -9.95
CA SER A 35 -0.92 -4.79 -9.19
C SER A 35 -1.35 -4.14 -7.87
N ILE A 36 -2.49 -4.57 -7.32
CA ILE A 36 -2.98 -4.11 -6.00
C ILE A 36 -1.89 -4.21 -4.94
N SER A 37 -1.12 -5.30 -4.93
CA SER A 37 -0.06 -5.45 -3.93
C SER A 37 1.05 -4.41 -4.08
N VAL A 38 1.37 -3.94 -5.31
CA VAL A 38 2.32 -2.84 -5.53
C VAL A 38 1.73 -1.54 -5.01
N ILE A 39 0.50 -1.23 -5.42
CA ILE A 39 -0.20 0.01 -5.03
C ILE A 39 -0.31 0.09 -3.51
N MET A 40 -0.70 -0.98 -2.83
CA MET A 40 -0.84 -1.00 -1.37
C MET A 40 0.50 -0.84 -0.65
N ARG A 41 1.61 -1.32 -1.21
CA ARG A 41 2.94 -1.06 -0.62
C ARG A 41 3.32 0.41 -0.72
N GLU A 42 3.09 1.01 -1.89
CA GLU A 42 3.30 2.45 -2.08
C GLU A 42 2.42 3.26 -1.14
N ALA A 43 1.16 2.87 -0.96
CA ALA A 43 0.24 3.50 -0.01
C ALA A 43 0.73 3.37 1.44
N MET A 44 1.25 2.20 1.85
CA MET A 44 1.82 2.03 3.19
C MET A 44 3.07 2.90 3.40
N GLU A 45 3.97 2.98 2.42
CA GLU A 45 5.17 3.82 2.47
C GLU A 45 4.79 5.30 2.56
N TYR A 46 3.86 5.74 1.71
CA TYR A 46 3.33 7.10 1.70
C TYR A 46 2.67 7.45 3.05
N PHE A 47 1.76 6.60 3.52
CA PHE A 47 1.08 6.81 4.80
C PHE A 47 2.07 6.88 5.96
N THR A 48 3.07 5.98 6.00
CA THR A 48 4.10 5.98 7.06
C THR A 48 4.93 7.27 7.05
N ALA A 49 5.34 7.74 5.86
CA ALA A 49 6.12 8.96 5.72
C ALA A 49 5.35 10.20 6.21
N HIS A 50 4.07 10.29 5.86
CA HIS A 50 3.24 11.44 6.27
C HIS A 50 2.76 11.35 7.72
N TYR A 51 2.48 10.16 8.23
CA TYR A 51 2.08 9.97 9.63
C TYR A 51 3.17 10.41 10.63
N GLN A 52 4.44 10.19 10.28
CA GLN A 52 5.57 10.66 11.10
C GLN A 52 5.68 12.19 11.15
N GLN A 53 5.34 12.87 10.05
CA GLN A 53 5.35 14.34 10.01
C GLN A 53 4.24 14.94 10.87
N ASP A 54 3.04 14.36 10.83
CA ASP A 54 1.89 14.85 11.61
C ASP A 54 2.08 14.62 13.12
N THR A 55 2.65 13.48 13.52
CA THR A 55 2.92 13.20 14.94
C THR A 55 4.04 14.07 15.52
N LEU A 56 5.02 14.49 14.71
CA LEU A 56 6.05 15.45 15.11
C LEU A 56 5.46 16.87 15.25
N ASN A 57 4.60 17.27 14.31
CA ASN A 57 3.94 18.58 14.36
C ASN A 57 2.97 18.71 15.55
N GLN A 58 2.28 17.62 15.93
CA GLN A 58 1.42 17.60 17.12
C GLN A 58 2.18 17.66 18.45
N LYS A 59 3.47 17.30 18.50
CA LYS A 59 4.30 17.38 19.71
C LYS A 59 5.03 18.72 19.86
N ALA A 60 5.10 19.50 18.78
CA ALA A 60 5.76 20.81 18.75
C ALA A 60 4.79 21.99 18.98
N ALA A 61 3.48 21.73 19.04
CA ALA A 61 2.42 22.68 19.40
C ALA A 61 1.94 22.43 20.83
#